data_AF-A0A532EAK5-F1
#
_entry.id   AF-A0A532EAK5-F1
#
_cell.length_a   1.000
_cell.length_b   1.000
_cell.length_c   1.000
_cell.angle_alpha   90.00
_cell.angle_beta   90.00
_cell.angle_gamma   90.00
#
_symmetry.space_group_name_H-M   'P 1'
#
loop_
_entity.id
_entity.type
_entity.pdbx_description
1 polymer ?
#
loop_
_entity_poly.entity_id
_entity_poly.type
_entity_poly.pdbx_seq_one_letter_code
_entity_poly.pdbx_strand_id
1 'polypeptide(L)'
;GMPATPEDLEGHLMVGFRSSRTGEVMPLEFTVGGALRYVSLPNRVTVNGSDTMAELARLGFGLVQAPHYRFAADFARGTLVEVLPDYPPSPTPLSALYPQNRQLAPRVRVFIDWVTGIFGEDGTAGRV
;
A
#
# COMPACT_ATOMS: atom_id res chain seq x y z
N GLY A 1 -1.43 15.37 15.70
CA GLY A 1 -1.71 16.54 14.83
C GLY A 1 -1.89 16.04 13.42
N MET A 2 -1.50 16.80 12.40
CA MET A 2 -1.18 16.24 11.07
C MET A 2 0.36 16.11 11.02
N PRO A 3 0.94 14.90 10.90
CA PRO A 3 2.39 14.73 10.93
C PRO A 3 3.00 15.26 9.63
N ALA A 4 4.09 16.02 9.72
CA ALA A 4 4.82 16.56 8.58
C ALA A 4 6.08 15.74 8.27
N THR A 5 6.69 15.13 9.30
CA THR A 5 7.79 14.17 9.14
C THR A 5 7.53 12.85 9.89
N PRO A 6 8.26 11.77 9.59
CA PRO A 6 8.15 10.51 10.34
C PRO A 6 8.43 10.64 11.85
N GLU A 7 9.15 11.67 12.29
CA GLU A 7 9.35 12.00 13.71
C GLU A 7 8.08 12.52 14.39
N ASP A 8 7.19 13.17 13.65
CA ASP A 8 5.93 13.70 14.17
C ASP A 8 4.86 12.62 14.43
N LEU A 9 5.19 11.34 14.14
CA LEU A 9 4.29 10.21 14.34
C LEU A 9 4.12 9.83 15.82
N GLU A 10 4.90 10.41 16.74
CA GLU A 10 4.71 10.18 18.17
C GLU A 10 3.30 10.60 18.61
N GLY A 11 2.62 9.74 19.37
CA GLY A 11 1.24 9.96 19.81
C GLY A 11 0.17 9.64 18.75
N HIS A 12 0.56 9.26 17.52
CA HIS A 12 -0.37 8.74 16.52
C HIS A 12 -0.66 7.25 16.70
N LEU A 13 -1.81 6.81 16.17
CA LEU A 13 -2.20 5.40 16.10
C LEU A 13 -2.13 4.92 14.66
N MET A 14 -1.84 3.63 14.49
CA MET A 14 -2.03 2.94 13.21
C MET A 14 -3.12 1.88 13.33
N VAL A 15 -3.70 1.50 12.20
CA VAL A 15 -4.40 0.22 12.10
C VAL A 15 -3.36 -0.87 11.86
N GLY A 16 -3.27 -1.84 12.75
CA GLY A 16 -2.30 -2.94 12.58
C GLY A 16 -2.73 -3.83 11.41
N PHE A 17 -1.85 -4.06 10.45
CA PHE A 17 -2.06 -5.07 9.41
C PHE A 17 -1.17 -6.28 9.67
N ARG A 18 -1.77 -7.43 9.93
CA ARG A 18 -1.05 -8.67 10.20
C ARG A 18 -0.68 -9.36 8.90
N SER A 19 0.61 -9.51 8.68
CA SER A 19 1.18 -10.21 7.52
C SER A 19 0.74 -11.66 7.51
N SER A 20 0.17 -12.12 6.39
CA SER A 20 -0.16 -13.53 6.19
C SER A 20 1.08 -14.43 6.08
N ARG A 21 2.24 -13.84 5.75
CA ARG A 21 3.52 -14.55 5.58
C ARG A 21 4.27 -14.73 6.91
N THR A 22 4.27 -13.73 7.77
CA THR A 22 5.07 -13.72 9.00
C THR A 22 4.24 -13.85 10.27
N GLY A 23 2.93 -13.61 10.22
CA GLY A 23 2.06 -13.56 11.40
C GLY A 23 2.22 -12.30 12.25
N GLU A 24 3.20 -11.47 11.94
CA GLU A 24 3.52 -10.22 12.65
C GLU A 24 2.72 -9.03 12.10
N VAL A 25 2.52 -8.01 12.94
CA VAL A 25 1.98 -6.72 12.50
C VAL A 25 3.06 -6.00 11.68
N MET A 26 2.71 -5.60 10.46
CA MET A 26 3.62 -4.87 9.59
C MET A 26 3.82 -3.44 10.12
N PRO A 27 5.06 -2.96 10.24
CA PRO A 27 5.33 -1.55 10.53
C PRO A 27 4.91 -0.66 9.36
N LEU A 28 4.72 0.63 9.62
CA LEU A 28 4.68 1.63 8.57
C LEU A 28 6.08 1.80 7.97
N GLU A 29 6.18 1.98 6.66
CA GLU A 29 7.43 2.09 5.92
C GLU A 29 7.56 3.46 5.25
N PHE A 30 8.71 4.10 5.40
CA PHE A 30 8.99 5.43 4.86
C PHE A 30 10.38 5.49 4.24
N THR A 31 10.55 6.18 3.12
CA THR A 31 11.87 6.46 2.55
C THR A 31 12.36 7.83 3.03
N VAL A 32 13.41 7.86 3.86
CA VAL A 32 14.01 9.08 4.42
C VAL A 32 15.45 9.20 3.93
N GLY A 33 15.77 10.22 3.13
CA GLY A 33 17.13 10.41 2.61
C GLY A 33 17.63 9.23 1.76
N GLY A 34 16.73 8.52 1.09
CA GLY A 34 17.05 7.33 0.29
C GLY A 34 17.19 6.02 1.08
N ALA A 35 16.99 6.05 2.40
CA ALA A 35 17.00 4.87 3.25
C ALA A 35 15.59 4.51 3.75
N LEU A 36 15.30 3.21 3.86
CA LEU A 36 14.04 2.75 4.43
C LEU A 36 14.05 2.91 5.96
N ARG A 37 12.96 3.46 6.46
CA ARG A 37 12.66 3.60 7.88
C ARG A 37 11.34 2.92 8.18
N TYR A 38 11.37 2.04 9.17
CA TYR A 38 10.19 1.34 9.66
C TYR A 38 9.74 1.92 10.99
N VAL A 39 8.45 2.22 11.11
CA VAL A 39 7.85 2.81 12.32
C VAL A 39 6.65 1.96 12.75
N SER A 40 6.74 1.35 13.93
CA SER A 40 5.61 0.67 14.57
C SER A 40 4.95 1.62 15.55
N LEU A 41 3.70 1.98 15.29
CA LEU A 41 2.89 2.79 16.19
C LEU A 41 1.97 1.90 17.05
N PRO A 42 1.52 2.37 18.21
CA PRO A 42 0.45 1.71 18.93
C PRO A 42 -0.77 1.52 18.02
N ASN A 43 -1.38 0.34 18.08
CA ASN A 43 -2.60 0.03 17.35
C ASN A 43 -3.66 -0.53 18.31
N ARG A 44 -4.91 -0.12 18.12
CA ARG A 44 -6.06 -0.60 18.91
C ARG A 44 -6.74 -1.80 18.27
N VAL A 45 -6.57 -1.93 16.96
CA VAL A 45 -7.18 -2.98 16.14
C VAL A 45 -6.11 -3.51 15.20
N THR A 46 -6.01 -4.83 15.11
CA THR A 46 -5.19 -5.52 14.13
C THR A 46 -6.09 -6.34 13.20
N VAL A 47 -5.92 -6.16 11.90
CA VAL A 47 -6.67 -6.83 10.84
C VAL A 47 -5.73 -7.61 9.92
N ASN A 48 -6.28 -8.55 9.15
CA ASN A 48 -5.54 -9.31 8.13
C ASN A 48 -6.19 -9.22 6.74
N GLY A 49 -7.15 -8.31 6.56
CA GLY A 49 -7.88 -8.09 5.31
C GLY A 49 -7.84 -6.62 4.89
N SER A 50 -7.61 -6.39 3.60
CA SER A 50 -7.48 -5.04 3.02
C SER A 50 -8.74 -4.19 3.17
N ASP A 51 -9.91 -4.82 3.08
CA ASP A 51 -11.20 -4.11 3.05
C ASP A 51 -11.55 -3.60 4.45
N THR A 52 -11.36 -4.43 5.47
CA THR A 52 -11.52 -4.01 6.87
C THR A 52 -10.54 -2.91 7.23
N MET A 53 -9.29 -2.98 6.77
CA MET A 53 -8.31 -1.91 7.00
C MET A 53 -8.76 -0.58 6.39
N ALA A 54 -9.27 -0.61 5.15
CA ALA A 54 -9.76 0.57 4.46
C ALA A 54 -10.97 1.20 5.17
N GLU A 55 -11.94 0.39 5.62
CA GLU A 55 -13.07 0.90 6.41
C GLU A 55 -12.63 1.49 7.75
N LEU A 56 -11.69 0.85 8.45
CA LEU A 56 -11.15 1.39 9.70
C LEU A 56 -10.43 2.73 9.50
N ALA A 57 -9.72 2.89 8.37
CA ALA A 57 -9.12 4.18 8.00
C ALA A 57 -10.20 5.26 7.83
N ARG A 58 -11.27 4.97 7.07
CA ARG A 58 -12.41 5.89 6.87
C ARG A 58 -13.14 6.24 8.17
N LEU A 59 -13.16 5.31 9.13
CA LEU A 59 -13.71 5.52 10.47
C LEU A 59 -12.75 6.23 11.44
N GLY A 60 -11.54 6.59 11.00
CA GLY A 60 -10.57 7.34 11.80
C GLY A 60 -9.84 6.52 12.87
N PHE A 61 -9.73 5.20 12.70
CA PHE A 61 -9.05 4.34 13.68
C PHE A 61 -7.52 4.47 13.69
N GLY A 62 -6.94 5.15 12.69
CA GLY A 62 -5.51 5.45 12.65
C GLY A 62 -4.96 5.54 11.23
N LEU A 63 -3.65 5.69 11.15
CA LEU A 63 -2.88 5.69 9.91
C LEU A 63 -2.86 4.28 9.29
N VAL A 64 -2.85 4.24 7.95
CA VAL A 64 -2.78 3.01 7.16
C VAL A 64 -1.84 3.22 5.97
N GLN A 65 -1.24 2.14 5.49
CA GLN A 65 -0.53 2.12 4.22
C GLN A 65 -1.14 1.05 3.31
N ALA A 66 -1.49 1.45 2.09
CA ALA A 66 -1.99 0.58 1.03
C ALA A 66 -1.68 1.23 -0.32
N PRO A 67 -1.75 0.45 -1.41
CA PRO A 67 -1.60 1.00 -2.75
C PRO A 67 -2.54 2.17 -3.00
N HIS A 68 -2.02 3.26 -3.60
CA HIS A 68 -2.73 4.52 -3.78
C HIS A 68 -4.13 4.36 -4.44
N TYR A 69 -4.26 3.47 -5.44
CA TYR A 69 -5.53 3.21 -6.13
C TYR A 69 -6.65 2.77 -5.19
N ARG A 70 -6.35 2.19 -4.02
CA ARG A 70 -7.35 1.73 -3.05
C ARG A 70 -8.15 2.89 -2.47
N PHE A 71 -7.54 4.07 -2.36
CA PHE A 71 -8.13 5.26 -1.74
C PHE A 71 -8.35 6.41 -2.73
N ALA A 72 -8.17 6.19 -4.04
CA ALA A 72 -8.32 7.22 -5.06
C ALA A 72 -9.66 7.98 -4.95
N ALA A 73 -10.76 7.27 -4.72
CA ALA A 73 -12.08 7.88 -4.53
C ALA A 73 -12.21 8.63 -3.19
N ASP A 74 -11.53 8.18 -2.14
CA ASP A 74 -11.52 8.84 -0.83
C ASP A 74 -10.72 10.14 -0.86
N PHE A 75 -9.57 10.14 -1.55
CA PHE A 75 -8.77 11.34 -1.80
C PHE A 75 -9.54 12.36 -2.65
N ALA A 76 -10.19 11.90 -3.72
CA ALA A 76 -11.03 12.77 -4.56
C ALA A 76 -12.20 13.41 -3.79
N ARG A 77 -12.76 12.71 -2.80
CA ARG A 77 -13.84 13.23 -1.94
C ARG A 77 -13.34 13.99 -0.71
N GLY A 78 -12.04 13.96 -0.41
CA GLY A 78 -11.48 14.48 0.83
C GLY A 78 -11.93 13.73 2.09
N THR A 79 -12.43 12.49 1.96
CA THR A 79 -12.80 11.65 3.12
C THR A 79 -11.59 11.01 3.77
N LEU A 80 -10.48 10.92 3.04
CA LEU A 80 -9.15 10.59 3.55
C LEU A 80 -8.16 11.62 3.04
N VAL A 81 -7.06 11.80 3.77
CA VAL A 81 -5.97 12.71 3.41
C VAL A 81 -4.67 11.92 3.44
N GLU A 82 -3.85 12.12 2.41
CA GLU A 82 -2.48 11.60 2.37
C GLU A 82 -1.61 12.37 3.37
N VAL A 83 -0.85 11.64 4.19
CA VAL A 83 0.10 12.21 5.14
C VAL A 83 1.52 11.82 4.72
N LEU A 84 2.51 12.67 5.03
CA LEU A 84 3.92 12.40 4.73
C LEU A 84 4.22 12.09 3.24
N PRO A 85 3.67 12.84 2.26
CA PRO A 85 3.85 12.53 0.83
C PRO A 85 5.32 12.59 0.35
N ASP A 86 6.18 13.30 1.08
CA ASP A 86 7.62 13.41 0.80
C ASP A 86 8.44 12.18 1.28
N TYR A 87 7.79 11.24 1.96
CA TYR A 87 8.41 10.05 2.55
C TYR A 87 7.71 8.76 2.09
N PRO A 88 7.63 8.48 0.78
CA PRO A 88 6.87 7.34 0.29
C PRO A 88 7.47 6.00 0.78
N PRO A 89 6.64 4.95 0.93
CA PRO A 89 7.14 3.58 1.11
C PRO A 89 7.88 3.09 -0.14
N SER A 90 8.47 1.89 -0.07
CA SER A 90 9.03 1.23 -1.26
C SER A 90 7.94 0.95 -2.28
N PRO A 91 8.21 1.19 -3.58
CA PRO A 91 7.29 0.81 -4.65
C PRO A 91 7.01 -0.70 -4.59
N THR A 92 5.74 -1.07 -4.69
CA THR A 92 5.33 -2.48 -4.74
C THR A 92 5.11 -2.89 -6.21
N PRO A 93 6.01 -3.69 -6.82
CA PRO A 93 5.87 -4.09 -8.21
C PRO A 93 4.72 -5.08 -8.40
N LEU A 94 3.86 -4.81 -9.39
CA LEU A 94 2.85 -5.77 -9.84
C LEU A 94 3.48 -6.76 -10.82
N SER A 95 3.38 -8.06 -10.53
CA SER A 95 3.96 -9.13 -11.35
C SER A 95 2.91 -10.17 -11.73
N ALA A 96 2.94 -10.63 -12.99
CA ALA A 96 2.15 -11.76 -13.45
C ALA A 96 2.97 -13.06 -13.31
N LEU A 97 2.54 -13.97 -12.42
CA LEU A 97 3.20 -15.26 -12.19
C LEU A 97 2.54 -16.37 -13.01
N TYR A 98 3.34 -17.14 -13.73
CA TYR A 98 2.92 -18.32 -14.48
C TYR A 98 3.98 -19.42 -14.44
N PRO A 99 3.61 -20.71 -14.53
CA PRO A 99 4.58 -21.80 -14.55
C PRO A 99 5.55 -21.68 -15.72
N GLN A 100 6.83 -21.91 -15.45
CA GLN A 100 7.87 -21.93 -16.48
C GLN A 100 7.76 -23.21 -17.33
N ASN A 101 6.79 -23.26 -18.24
CA ASN A 101 6.75 -24.28 -19.29
C ASN A 101 7.50 -23.78 -20.53
N ARG A 102 8.21 -24.69 -21.22
CA ARG A 102 8.98 -24.39 -22.46
C ARG A 102 8.16 -23.67 -23.52
N GLN A 103 6.83 -23.82 -23.53
CA GLN A 103 5.91 -23.09 -24.38
C GLN A 103 4.70 -22.62 -23.57
N LEU A 104 4.63 -21.32 -23.27
CA LEU A 104 3.41 -20.68 -22.78
C LEU A 104 2.27 -20.93 -23.78
N ALA A 105 1.13 -21.41 -23.29
CA ALA A 105 -0.04 -21.58 -24.12
C ALA A 105 -0.44 -20.21 -24.74
N PRO A 106 -0.77 -20.13 -26.04
CA PRO A 106 -1.09 -18.87 -26.71
C PRO A 106 -2.17 -18.03 -26.00
N ARG A 107 -3.16 -18.69 -25.39
CA ARG A 107 -4.23 -18.02 -24.61
C ARG A 107 -3.69 -17.27 -23.38
N VAL A 108 -2.68 -17.83 -22.70
CA VAL A 108 -2.04 -17.17 -21.54
C VAL A 108 -1.24 -15.96 -22.00
N ARG A 109 -0.54 -16.06 -23.14
CA ARG A 109 0.19 -14.93 -23.71
C ARG A 109 -0.76 -13.78 -24.07
N VAL A 110 -1.84 -14.06 -24.79
CA VAL A 110 -2.83 -13.03 -25.15
C VAL A 110 -3.46 -12.39 -23.90
N PHE A 111 -3.74 -13.17 -22.85
CA PHE A 111 -4.21 -12.62 -21.58
C PHE A 111 -3.17 -11.72 -20.91
N ILE A 112 -1.89 -12.14 -20.87
CA ILE A 112 -0.79 -11.34 -20.32
C ILE A 112 -0.60 -10.05 -21.11
N ASP A 113 -0.63 -10.10 -22.43
CA ASP A 113 -0.48 -8.92 -23.29
C ASP A 113 -1.64 -7.95 -23.06
N TRP A 114 -2.87 -8.46 -22.99
CA TRP A 114 -4.06 -7.66 -22.70
C TRP A 114 -4.03 -7.02 -21.30
N VAL A 115 -3.71 -7.78 -20.26
CA VAL A 115 -3.68 -7.28 -18.88
C VAL A 115 -2.52 -6.30 -18.68
N THR A 116 -1.39 -6.51 -19.37
CA THR A 116 -0.28 -5.56 -19.41
C THR A 116 -0.67 -4.27 -20.13
N GLY A 117 -1.52 -4.32 -21.17
CA GLY A 117 -2.11 -3.12 -21.75
C GLY A 117 -2.95 -2.32 -20.74
N ILE A 118 -3.77 -3.01 -19.94
CA ILE A 118 -4.61 -2.37 -18.92
C ILE A 118 -3.79 -1.73 -17.81
N PHE A 119 -2.79 -2.43 -17.28
CA PHE A 119 -1.98 -1.94 -16.16
C PHE A 119 -0.74 -1.14 -16.59
N GLY A 120 -0.38 -1.17 -17.88
CA GLY A 120 0.81 -0.52 -18.44
C GLY A 120 0.54 0.85 -19.06
N GLU A 121 -0.70 1.17 -19.42
CA GLU A 121 -1.10 2.49 -19.92
C GLU A 121 -1.27 3.53 -18.81
N ASP A 122 -1.49 3.09 -17.57
CA ASP A 122 -1.42 3.94 -16.38
C ASP A 122 0.03 4.05 -15.91
N GLY A 123 0.75 5.04 -16.44
CA GLY A 123 2.08 5.50 -16.01
C GLY A 123 2.12 6.02 -14.56
N THR A 124 1.64 5.22 -13.62
CA THR A 124 1.72 5.41 -12.17
C THR A 124 3.00 4.77 -11.62
N ALA A 125 4.04 4.61 -12.44
CA ALA A 125 5.33 4.01 -12.10
C ALA A 125 6.23 4.89 -11.19
N GLY A 126 5.64 5.83 -10.45
CA GLY A 126 6.36 6.72 -9.53
C GLY A 126 5.59 7.14 -8.28
N ARG A 127 4.35 6.65 -8.08
CA ARG A 127 3.53 6.91 -6.88
C ARG A 127 2.62 5.72 -6.54
N VAL A 128 3.18 4.51 -6.55
CA VAL A 128 2.54 3.31 -5.95
C VAL A 128 3.00 3.19 -4.51
#